data_AF-A7SF71-F1
#
_entry.id   AF-A7SF71-F1
#
_cell.length_a   1.000
_cell.length_b   1.000
_cell.length_c   1.000
_cell.angle_alpha   90.00
_cell.angle_beta   90.00
_cell.angle_gamma   90.00
#
_symmetry.space_group_name_H-M   'P 1'
#
loop_
_entity.id
_entity.type
_entity.pdbx_description
1 polymer ?
#
loop_
_entity_poly.entity_id
_entity_poly.type
_entity_poly.pdbx_seq_one_letter_code
_entity_poly.pdbx_strand_id
1 'polypeptide(L)' 'RSVPDNLRAYGLGIQFVFMRTIGALPGPVIIGTIIDHTCTLWKTKCGKPANCLNYDYNRLGWIITVYAFPPQCE' A
#
# COMPACT_ATOMS: atom_id res chain seq x y z
N ARG A 1 20.31 -22.25 -18.59
CA ARG A 1 20.79 -20.86 -18.34
C ARG A 1 19.84 -19.91 -19.06
N SER A 2 19.14 -19.02 -18.35
CA SER A 2 18.00 -18.27 -18.92
C SER A 2 18.37 -16.95 -19.61
N VAL A 3 19.59 -16.43 -19.40
CA VAL A 3 20.07 -15.17 -20.00
C VAL A 3 21.55 -15.30 -20.42
N PRO A 4 21.96 -14.78 -21.59
CA PRO A 4 23.37 -14.69 -22.01
C PRO A 4 24.26 -13.96 -21.00
N ASP A 5 25.55 -14.30 -20.92
CA ASP A 5 26.48 -13.72 -19.93
C ASP A 5 26.61 -12.19 -20.01
N ASN A 6 26.58 -11.63 -21.22
CA ASN A 6 26.63 -10.18 -21.43
C ASN A 6 25.36 -9.43 -20.98
N LEU A 7 24.24 -10.13 -20.75
CA LEU A 7 22.95 -9.54 -20.37
C LEU A 7 22.52 -9.90 -18.94
N ARG A 8 23.37 -10.62 -18.20
CA ARG A 8 23.04 -11.10 -16.85
C ARG A 8 22.70 -9.97 -15.87
N ALA A 9 23.51 -8.90 -15.87
CA ALA A 9 23.28 -7.75 -15.00
C ALA A 9 21.96 -7.02 -15.31
N TYR A 10 21.63 -6.91 -16.60
CA TYR A 10 20.37 -6.31 -17.06
C TYR A 10 19.15 -7.14 -16.60
N GLY A 11 19.22 -8.47 -16.75
CA GLY A 11 18.16 -9.36 -16.29
C GLY A 11 17.90 -9.30 -14.78
N LEU A 12 18.96 -9.21 -13.97
CA LEU A 12 18.84 -9.04 -12.51
C LEU A 12 18.24 -7.68 -12.14
N GLY A 13 18.62 -6.61 -12.85
CA GLY A 13 18.04 -5.27 -12.66
C GLY A 13 16.54 -5.25 -12.93
N ILE A 14 16.10 -5.87 -14.04
CA ILE A 14 14.68 -6.00 -14.36
C ILE A 14 13.94 -6.82 -13.30
N GLN A 15 14.48 -7.98 -12.93
CA GLN A 15 13.88 -8.83 -11.90
C GLN A 15 13.66 -8.05 -10.59
N PHE A 16 14.66 -7.27 -10.18
CA PHE A 16 14.60 -6.45 -8.97
C PHE A 16 13.54 -5.34 -9.06
N VAL A 17 13.45 -4.66 -10.21
CA VAL A 17 12.41 -3.66 -10.45
C VAL A 17 11.04 -4.31 -10.36
N PHE A 18 10.79 -5.43 -11.04
CA PHE A 18 9.51 -6.14 -10.97
C PHE A 18 9.12 -6.53 -9.55
N MET A 19 10.04 -7.15 -8.79
CA MET A 19 9.79 -7.52 -7.40
C MET A 19 9.43 -6.29 -6.55
N ARG A 20 10.14 -5.17 -6.72
CA ARG A 20 9.85 -3.93 -5.99
C ARG A 20 8.55 -3.29 -6.42
N THR A 21 8.24 -3.26 -7.70
CA THR A 21 6.98 -2.72 -8.22
C THR A 21 5.80 -3.48 -7.63
N ILE A 22 5.88 -4.82 -7.58
CA ILE A 22 4.80 -5.66 -7.03
C ILE A 22 4.72 -5.57 -5.51
N GLY A 23 5.83 -5.35 -4.79
CA GLY A 23 5.78 -5.22 -3.32
C GLY A 23 5.47 -3.81 -2.82
N ALA A 24 6.17 -2.82 -3.36
CA ALA A 24 6.22 -1.46 -2.84
C ALA A 24 5.16 -0.52 -3.43
N LEU A 25 4.55 -0.83 -4.59
CA LEU A 25 3.44 -0.04 -5.11
C LEU A 25 2.08 -0.39 -4.48
N PRO A 26 1.68 -1.67 -4.33
CA PRO A 26 0.36 -1.95 -3.76
C PRO A 26 0.31 -1.63 -2.27
N GLY A 27 1.41 -1.70 -1.53
CA GLY A 27 1.44 -1.37 -0.10
C GLY A 27 0.86 0.02 0.21
N PRO A 28 1.45 1.11 -0.31
CA PRO A 28 0.94 2.47 -0.13
C PRO A 28 -0.47 2.68 -0.67
N VAL A 29 -0.83 2.04 -1.79
CA VAL A 29 -2.18 2.13 -2.36
C VAL A 29 -3.21 1.52 -1.42
N ILE A 30 -2.97 0.31 -0.92
CA ILE A 30 -3.85 -0.37 0.03
C ILE A 30 -3.98 0.45 1.30
N ILE A 31 -2.87 0.91 1.88
CA ILE A 31 -2.90 1.73 3.10
C ILE A 31 -3.69 3.04 2.86
N GLY A 32 -3.51 3.68 1.71
CA GLY A 32 -4.29 4.86 1.33
C GLY A 32 -5.79 4.58 1.31
N THR A 33 -6.21 3.48 0.68
CA THR A 33 -7.63 3.10 0.65
C THR A 33 -8.21 2.81 2.05
N ILE A 34 -7.43 2.17 2.93
CA ILE A 34 -7.84 1.90 4.31
C ILE A 34 -8.08 3.21 5.06
N ILE A 35 -7.16 4.16 4.94
CA ILE A 35 -7.27 5.49 5.57
C ILE A 35 -8.56 6.18 5.10
N ASP A 36 -8.79 6.21 3.79
CA ASP A 36 -9.99 6.82 3.20
C ASP A 36 -11.29 6.15 3.68
N HIS A 37 -11.30 4.82 3.85
CA HIS A 37 -12.44 4.07 4.37
C HIS A 37 -12.74 4.34 5.86
N THR A 38 -11.75 4.76 6.64
CA THR A 38 -11.94 5.15 8.04
C THR A 38 -12.38 6.60 8.23
N CYS A 39 -12.62 7.33 7.13
CA CYS A 39 -13.09 8.70 7.21
C CYS A 39 -14.50 8.78 7.81
N THR A 40 -14.64 9.53 8.90
CA THR A 40 -15.93 9.79 9.56
C THR A 40 -16.56 11.10 9.09
N LEU A 41 -15.76 12.06 8.65
CA LEU A 41 -16.22 13.36 8.17
C LEU A 41 -15.47 13.81 6.91
N TRP A 42 -16.17 13.84 5.78
CA TRP A 42 -15.63 14.31 4.49
C TRP A 42 -15.78 15.82 4.32
N LYS A 43 -14.70 16.51 3.90
CA LYS A 43 -14.80 17.87 3.36
C LYS A 43 -15.34 17.78 1.94
N THR A 44 -16.42 18.50 1.66
CA THR A 44 -16.93 18.64 0.30
C THR A 44 -16.38 19.90 -0.35
N LYS A 45 -15.88 19.80 -1.58
CA LYS A 45 -15.62 20.96 -2.45
C LYS A 45 -16.35 20.77 -3.78
N CYS A 46 -17.12 21.77 -4.20
CA CYS A 46 -17.94 21.70 -5.41
C CYS A 46 -18.86 20.46 -5.46
N GLY A 47 -19.42 20.07 -4.31
CA GLY A 47 -20.30 18.89 -4.20
C GLY A 47 -19.60 17.52 -4.27
N LYS A 48 -18.26 17.47 -4.36
CA LYS A 48 -17.49 16.22 -4.38
C LYS A 48 -16.70 16.05 -3.08
N PRO A 49 -16.51 14.80 -2.59
CA PRO A 49 -15.59 14.54 -1.50
C PRO A 49 -14.17 14.96 -1.92
N ALA A 50 -13.53 15.76 -1.08
CA ALA A 50 -12.16 16.23 -1.27
C ALA A 50 -11.27 15.59 -0.19
N ASN A 51 -10.98 16.32 0.87
CA ASN A 51 -10.12 15.83 1.95
C ASN A 51 -10.99 15.31 3.10
N CYS A 52 -10.58 14.23 3.75
CA CYS A 52 -11.20 13.85 5.00
C CYS A 52 -10.73 14.79 6.14
N LEU A 53 -11.67 15.21 6.99
CA LEU A 53 -11.43 16.11 8.12
C LEU A 53 -11.23 15.36 9.43
N ASN A 54 -11.86 14.19 9.57
CA ASN A 54 -11.78 13.39 10.78
C ASN A 54 -11.79 11.89 10.42
N TYR A 55 -10.91 11.13 11.07
CA TYR A 55 -10.75 9.70 10.87
C TYR A 55 -11.09 8.97 12.17
N ASP A 56 -11.62 7.76 12.06
CA ASP A 56 -11.70 6.85 13.20
C ASP A 56 -10.32 6.23 13.47
N TYR A 57 -9.57 6.88 14.36
CA TYR A 57 -8.20 6.47 14.70
C TYR A 57 -8.13 5.08 15.36
N ASN A 58 -9.18 4.67 16.10
CA ASN A 58 -9.20 3.35 16.74
C ASN A 58 -9.32 2.26 15.68
N ARG A 59 -10.24 2.43 14.73
CA ARG A 59 -10.43 1.49 13.62
C ARG A 59 -9.21 1.48 12.70
N LEU A 60 -8.68 2.64 12.37
CA LEU A 60 -7.48 2.76 11.54
C LEU A 60 -6.27 2.08 12.18
N GLY A 61 -6.03 2.33 13.47
CA GLY A 61 -4.96 1.70 14.25
C GLY A 61 -5.09 0.18 14.26
N TRP A 62 -6.28 -0.35 14.58
CA TRP A 62 -6.52 -1.80 14.60
C TRP A 62 -6.25 -2.45 13.24
N ILE A 63 -6.73 -1.84 12.14
CA ILE A 63 -6.51 -2.37 10.79
C ILE A 63 -5.01 -2.37 10.46
N ILE A 64 -4.30 -1.27 10.73
CA ILE A 64 -2.85 -1.18 10.47
C ILE A 64 -2.10 -2.23 11.30
N THR A 65 -2.42 -2.39 12.58
CA THR A 65 -1.78 -3.37 13.45
C THR A 65 -2.00 -4.79 12.95
N VAL A 66 -3.22 -5.19 12.58
CA VAL A 66 -3.52 -6.55 12.08
C VAL A 66 -2.89 -6.82 10.72
N TYR A 67 -2.86 -5.83 9.82
CA TYR A 67 -2.25 -6.01 8.50
C TYR A 67 -0.71 -6.01 8.54
N ALA A 68 -0.10 -5.15 9.36
CA ALA A 68 1.35 -5.06 9.48
C ALA A 68 1.93 -6.14 10.40
N PHE A 69 1.14 -6.60 11.37
CA PHE A 69 1.48 -7.62 12.32
C PHE A 69 0.30 -8.60 12.38
N PRO A 70 0.21 -9.56 11.44
CA PRO A 70 -0.82 -10.59 11.52
C PRO A 70 -0.74 -11.18 12.92
N PRO A 71 -1.85 -11.22 13.68
CA PRO A 71 -1.82 -11.75 15.03
C PRO A 71 -1.14 -13.09 14.96
N GLN A 72 -0.08 -13.29 15.76
CA GLN A 72 0.45 -14.62 15.97
C GLN A 72 -0.72 -15.44 16.49
N CYS A 73 -1.29 -16.24 15.60
CA CYS A 73 -2.05 -17.40 16.02
C CYS A 73 -1.01 -18.27 16.72
N GLU A 74 -1.13 -18.39 18.05
CA GLU A 74 -0.56 -19.52 18.77
C GLU A 74 -1.09 -20.84 18.19
#